data_AF-A0A8H6Z431-F1
#
_entry.id   AF-A0A8H6Z431-F1
#
_cell.length_a   1.000
_cell.length_b   1.000
_cell.length_c   1.000
_cell.angle_alpha   90.00
_cell.angle_beta   90.00
_cell.angle_gamma   90.00
#
_symmetry.space_group_name_H-M   'P 1'
#
loop_
_entity.id
_entity.type
_entity.pdbx_description
1 polymer ?
#
loop_
_entity_poly.entity_id
_entity_poly.type
_entity_poly.pdbx_seq_one_letter_code
_entity_poly.pdbx_strand_id
1 'polypeptide(L)'
;MAHENPHTKMTRPDPAPAVLPDADKLAILFTNAQFPRIGVVYSRLTKNMQDDGVEAVGSIRNTLAVVPFGAGAEFYKNNRHANRDVEKFLHSLPYGTTGIDVAMPTAKHTPKGTFDGPYPMVLTGCSEDLAKFLVWNRTFAINDKVTFNVFMNSHSTATLYLLGAAVVPGSGKQRVVEATKSFCLTYIETDDHRGDRAPVYQLTAKPISSDPDVHLGYHAIIINKRWVDWSWCLSKMHPAHNCNLPAINGWLGLKPDNAARHAARIAKMKEKEESNSKGKGKAKGRPAAGGIPPGL
;
A
#
# COMPACT_ATOMS: atom_id res chain seq x y z
N MET A 1 1.42 -20.37 -12.24
CA MET A 1 0.10 -20.28 -11.58
C MET A 1 -0.39 -18.84 -11.73
N ALA A 2 -1.60 -18.61 -12.25
CA ALA A 2 -2.13 -17.25 -12.42
C ALA A 2 -2.27 -16.56 -11.04
N HIS A 3 -1.83 -15.31 -10.93
CA HIS A 3 -2.00 -14.51 -9.72
C HIS A 3 -3.50 -14.26 -9.47
N GLU A 4 -4.04 -14.90 -8.45
CA GLU A 4 -5.44 -14.75 -8.06
C GLU A 4 -5.72 -13.30 -7.61
N ASN A 5 -6.77 -12.69 -8.17
CA ASN A 5 -7.17 -11.32 -7.89
C ASN A 5 -7.43 -11.13 -6.38
N PRO A 6 -6.72 -10.23 -5.67
CA PRO A 6 -6.91 -10.05 -4.22
C PRO A 6 -8.33 -9.60 -3.84
N HIS A 7 -9.09 -9.02 -4.78
CA HIS A 7 -10.45 -8.55 -4.57
C HIS A 7 -11.52 -9.65 -4.62
N THR A 8 -11.19 -10.85 -5.13
CA THR A 8 -12.10 -12.00 -5.13
C THR A 8 -11.94 -12.88 -3.90
N LYS A 9 -10.99 -12.55 -3.01
CA LYS A 9 -10.72 -13.33 -1.80
C LYS A 9 -11.79 -13.09 -0.75
N MET A 10 -12.06 -14.11 0.04
CA MET A 10 -12.92 -14.03 1.23
C MET A 10 -12.05 -13.97 2.50
N THR A 11 -12.64 -13.53 3.61
CA THR A 11 -12.06 -13.72 4.94
C THR A 11 -12.03 -15.21 5.27
N ARG A 12 -11.21 -15.60 6.27
CA ARG A 12 -11.00 -16.99 6.68
C ARG A 12 -10.46 -17.90 5.57
N PRO A 13 -9.36 -17.51 4.90
CA PRO A 13 -8.73 -18.39 3.93
C PRO A 13 -8.19 -19.65 4.63
N ASP A 14 -8.11 -20.75 3.89
CA ASP A 14 -7.42 -21.95 4.38
C ASP A 14 -5.89 -21.77 4.39
N PRO A 15 -5.19 -22.40 5.35
CA PRO A 15 -5.74 -23.17 6.46
C PRO A 15 -6.22 -22.27 7.61
N ALA A 16 -7.23 -22.74 8.37
CA ALA A 16 -7.63 -22.14 9.63
C ALA A 16 -6.49 -22.21 10.69
N PRO A 17 -6.44 -21.25 11.63
CA PRO A 17 -5.56 -21.33 12.80
C PRO A 17 -5.81 -22.61 13.60
N ALA A 18 -4.75 -23.13 14.23
CA ALA A 18 -4.83 -24.34 15.05
C ALA A 18 -5.79 -24.21 16.25
N VAL A 19 -5.95 -22.99 16.76
CA VAL A 19 -6.81 -22.67 17.89
C VAL A 19 -7.89 -21.70 17.43
N LEU A 20 -9.15 -22.11 17.53
CA LEU A 20 -10.33 -21.29 17.31
C LEU A 20 -11.10 -21.12 18.62
N PRO A 21 -11.74 -19.96 18.85
CA PRO A 21 -12.56 -19.79 20.04
C PRO A 21 -13.80 -20.69 19.98
N ASP A 22 -14.14 -21.29 21.11
CA ASP A 22 -15.40 -21.99 21.29
C ASP A 22 -16.54 -20.97 21.39
N ALA A 23 -17.43 -20.97 20.40
CA ALA A 23 -18.51 -19.99 20.28
C ALA A 23 -19.43 -19.98 21.50
N ASP A 24 -19.64 -21.14 22.14
CA ASP A 24 -20.54 -21.28 23.29
C ASP A 24 -19.93 -20.72 24.59
N LYS A 25 -18.62 -20.44 24.59
CA LYS A 25 -17.89 -19.91 25.75
C LYS A 25 -17.54 -18.42 25.62
N LEU A 26 -17.92 -17.78 24.51
CA LEU A 26 -17.65 -16.37 24.28
C LEU A 26 -18.57 -15.48 25.12
N ALA A 27 -17.99 -14.63 25.96
CA ALA A 27 -18.75 -13.63 26.69
C ALA A 27 -19.29 -12.51 25.78
N ILE A 28 -18.61 -12.23 24.67
CA ILE A 28 -19.06 -11.30 23.63
C ILE A 28 -19.13 -12.07 22.31
N LEU A 29 -20.36 -12.26 21.83
CA LEU A 29 -20.61 -12.87 20.54
C LEU A 29 -20.14 -11.93 19.42
N PHE A 30 -19.64 -12.54 18.36
CA PHE A 30 -19.33 -11.84 17.11
C PHE A 30 -19.85 -12.66 15.93
N THR A 31 -20.05 -12.00 14.80
CA THR A 31 -20.55 -12.68 13.61
C THR A 31 -19.59 -13.77 13.14
N ASN A 32 -20.13 -14.98 12.90
CA ASN A 32 -19.37 -16.10 12.35
C ASN A 32 -19.43 -16.16 10.81
N ALA A 33 -19.78 -15.06 10.13
CA ALA A 33 -19.89 -15.01 8.68
C ALA A 33 -18.54 -14.80 7.98
N GLN A 34 -18.44 -15.24 6.72
CA GLN A 34 -17.36 -14.86 5.81
C GLN A 34 -17.73 -13.58 5.06
N PHE A 35 -16.75 -12.70 4.87
CA PHE A 35 -16.91 -11.44 4.17
C PHE A 35 -15.91 -11.33 3.01
N PRO A 36 -16.20 -10.51 1.99
CA PRO A 36 -15.18 -10.12 1.01
C PRO A 36 -13.96 -9.50 1.72
N ARG A 37 -12.76 -9.92 1.30
CA ARG A 37 -11.50 -9.57 1.95
C ARG A 37 -11.15 -8.12 1.61
N ILE A 38 -11.22 -7.21 2.59
CA ILE A 38 -10.93 -5.78 2.38
C ILE A 38 -9.42 -5.54 2.20
N GLY A 39 -8.97 -5.02 1.06
CA GLY A 39 -7.57 -4.62 0.87
C GLY A 39 -7.35 -3.15 1.22
N VAL A 40 -6.50 -2.85 2.20
CA VAL A 40 -6.02 -1.49 2.48
C VAL A 40 -4.52 -1.47 2.29
N VAL A 41 -4.03 -0.66 1.36
CA VAL A 41 -2.59 -0.49 1.13
C VAL A 41 -1.97 0.25 2.32
N TYR A 42 -0.75 -0.13 2.70
CA TYR A 42 -0.07 0.42 3.88
C TYR A 42 -0.04 1.95 3.88
N SER A 43 0.32 2.57 2.76
CA SER A 43 0.34 4.04 2.61
C SER A 43 -1.01 4.71 2.86
N ARG A 44 -2.13 4.01 2.62
CA ARG A 44 -3.48 4.50 2.92
C ARG A 44 -3.87 4.23 4.36
N LEU A 45 -3.43 3.11 4.93
CA LEU A 45 -3.64 2.73 6.32
C LEU A 45 -2.97 3.72 7.27
N THR A 46 -1.76 4.17 6.95
CA THR A 46 -0.94 5.02 7.81
C THR A 46 -1.00 6.52 7.48
N LYS A 47 -1.70 6.90 6.40
CA LYS A 47 -1.75 8.28 5.88
C LYS A 47 -2.04 9.34 6.96
N ASN A 48 -2.92 9.01 7.90
CA ASN A 48 -3.44 9.94 8.90
C ASN A 48 -2.83 9.76 10.30
N MET A 49 -1.88 8.84 10.46
CA MET A 49 -1.20 8.58 11.73
C MET A 49 -0.01 9.53 11.92
N GLN A 50 0.26 9.91 13.16
CA GLN A 50 1.55 10.48 13.57
C GLN A 50 2.69 9.46 13.37
N ASP A 51 3.92 9.96 13.29
CA ASP A 51 5.10 9.14 12.95
C ASP A 51 5.33 7.99 13.96
N ASP A 52 5.00 8.19 15.24
CA ASP A 52 5.04 7.16 16.29
C ASP A 52 4.04 6.03 16.03
N GLY A 53 2.82 6.35 15.59
CA GLY A 53 1.82 5.37 15.20
C GLY A 53 2.18 4.63 13.90
N VAL A 54 2.77 5.35 12.93
CA VAL A 54 3.32 4.73 11.71
C VAL A 54 4.43 3.76 12.07
N GLU A 55 5.33 4.15 12.98
CA GLU A 55 6.40 3.29 13.47
C GLU A 55 5.83 2.10 14.24
N ALA A 56 4.86 2.28 15.13
CA ALA A 56 4.25 1.20 15.90
C ALA A 56 3.63 0.14 14.98
N VAL A 57 2.76 0.55 14.04
CA VAL A 57 2.18 -0.37 13.04
C VAL A 57 3.27 -0.95 12.15
N GLY A 58 4.29 -0.15 11.84
CA GLY A 58 5.48 -0.51 11.08
C GLY A 58 6.40 -1.54 11.75
N SER A 59 6.39 -1.56 13.08
CA SER A 59 7.38 -2.22 13.90
C SER A 59 6.88 -3.57 14.42
N ILE A 60 7.81 -4.53 14.40
CA ILE A 60 7.77 -5.81 15.12
C ILE A 60 6.64 -6.77 14.69
N ARG A 61 6.95 -8.06 14.79
CA ARG A 61 5.93 -9.13 14.81
C ARG A 61 5.03 -8.88 16.02
N ASN A 62 3.72 -8.95 15.84
CA ASN A 62 2.67 -8.85 16.89
C ASN A 62 2.03 -7.46 17.10
N THR A 63 2.34 -6.45 16.28
CA THR A 63 1.50 -5.25 16.19
C THR A 63 0.48 -5.41 15.07
N LEU A 64 -0.79 -5.15 15.37
CA LEU A 64 -1.90 -5.23 14.42
C LEU A 64 -2.58 -3.87 14.29
N ALA A 65 -2.98 -3.52 13.07
CA ALA A 65 -3.82 -2.37 12.83
C ALA A 65 -5.28 -2.78 12.88
N VAL A 66 -6.07 -2.12 13.73
CA VAL A 66 -7.51 -2.35 13.86
C VAL A 66 -8.25 -1.17 13.24
N VAL A 67 -9.02 -1.42 12.19
CA VAL A 67 -9.73 -0.40 11.41
C VAL A 67 -11.23 -0.59 11.57
N PRO A 68 -11.92 0.24 12.37
CA PRO A 68 -13.37 0.25 12.42
C PRO A 68 -14.01 0.48 11.04
N PHE A 69 -15.21 -0.07 10.84
CA PHE A 69 -16.00 0.21 9.66
C PHE A 69 -16.42 1.69 9.69
N GLY A 70 -16.14 2.41 8.60
CA GLY A 70 -16.34 3.85 8.57
C GLY A 70 -15.34 4.65 9.40
N ALA A 71 -14.14 4.11 9.71
CA ALA A 71 -13.07 4.72 10.52
C ALA A 71 -12.44 6.04 10.01
N GLY A 72 -13.24 6.93 9.44
CA GLY A 72 -12.94 8.34 9.39
C GLY A 72 -13.09 8.98 10.78
N ALA A 73 -12.73 10.25 10.88
CA ALA A 73 -12.81 11.00 12.13
C ALA A 73 -14.18 11.04 12.78
N GLU A 74 -15.23 11.03 11.96
CA GLU A 74 -16.61 11.09 12.43
C GLU A 74 -16.99 9.85 13.24
N PHE A 75 -16.46 8.67 12.88
CA PHE A 75 -16.66 7.46 13.66
C PHE A 75 -16.18 7.64 15.10
N TYR A 76 -14.98 8.18 15.30
CA TYR A 76 -14.40 8.33 16.63
C TYR A 76 -15.03 9.45 17.45
N LYS A 77 -15.61 10.48 16.81
CA LYS A 77 -16.42 11.48 17.52
C LYS A 77 -17.67 10.86 18.14
N ASN A 78 -18.32 9.96 17.39
CA ASN A 78 -19.56 9.30 17.79
C ASN A 78 -19.31 8.06 18.66
N ASN A 79 -18.12 7.45 18.57
CA ASN A 79 -17.71 6.25 19.28
C ASN A 79 -16.39 6.50 20.03
N ARG A 80 -16.40 7.44 20.97
CA ARG A 80 -15.19 7.88 21.72
C ARG A 80 -14.50 6.78 22.53
N HIS A 81 -15.18 5.65 22.73
CA HIS A 81 -14.70 4.51 23.51
C HIS A 81 -14.58 3.23 22.66
N ALA A 82 -14.55 3.35 21.32
CA ALA A 82 -14.45 2.20 20.44
C ALA A 82 -13.22 1.32 20.75
N ASN A 83 -12.11 1.90 21.20
CA ASN A 83 -10.95 1.13 21.62
C ASN A 83 -11.24 0.25 22.83
N ARG A 84 -11.96 0.75 23.84
CA ARG A 84 -12.37 -0.02 25.02
C ARG A 84 -13.34 -1.14 24.66
N ASP A 85 -14.24 -0.91 23.70
CA ASP A 85 -15.16 -1.96 23.23
C ASP A 85 -14.40 -3.08 22.51
N VAL A 86 -13.42 -2.74 21.68
CA VAL A 86 -12.54 -3.71 21.02
C VAL A 86 -11.68 -4.43 22.06
N GLU A 87 -11.05 -3.72 22.99
CA GLU A 87 -10.23 -4.29 24.06
C GLU A 87 -11.02 -5.26 24.93
N LYS A 88 -12.23 -4.89 25.36
CA LYS A 88 -13.15 -5.76 26.10
C LYS A 88 -13.52 -7.01 25.31
N PHE A 89 -13.77 -6.87 24.01
CA PHE A 89 -13.99 -8.02 23.12
C PHE A 89 -12.75 -8.92 23.08
N LEU A 90 -11.55 -8.38 22.90
CA LEU A 90 -10.31 -9.16 22.86
C LEU A 90 -10.07 -9.91 24.18
N HIS A 91 -10.34 -9.27 25.32
CA HIS A 91 -10.28 -9.91 26.64
C HIS A 91 -11.29 -11.04 26.85
N SER A 92 -12.37 -11.07 26.06
CA SER A 92 -13.36 -12.16 26.11
C SER A 92 -12.93 -13.42 25.36
N LEU A 93 -11.84 -13.35 24.57
CA LEU A 93 -11.36 -14.47 23.77
C LEU A 93 -10.43 -15.40 24.59
N PRO A 94 -10.41 -16.71 24.31
CA PRO A 94 -9.69 -17.70 25.12
C PRO A 94 -8.19 -17.83 24.78
N TYR A 95 -7.49 -16.71 24.55
CA TYR A 95 -6.09 -16.73 24.05
C TYR A 95 -5.03 -16.23 25.04
N GLY A 96 -5.39 -16.04 26.32
CA GLY A 96 -4.49 -15.44 27.31
C GLY A 96 -4.19 -13.98 26.96
N THR A 97 -5.00 -13.08 27.50
CA THR A 97 -5.06 -11.68 27.03
C THR A 97 -4.20 -10.73 27.87
N THR A 98 -3.28 -11.27 28.67
CA THR A 98 -2.42 -10.47 29.55
C THR A 98 -1.49 -9.59 28.71
N GLY A 99 -1.57 -8.27 28.90
CA GLY A 99 -0.72 -7.31 28.21
C GLY A 99 -1.27 -6.83 26.86
N ILE A 100 -2.47 -7.25 26.45
CA ILE A 100 -3.15 -6.66 25.29
C ILE A 100 -3.46 -5.20 25.57
N ASP A 101 -3.18 -4.33 24.60
CA ASP A 101 -3.56 -2.92 24.62
C ASP A 101 -4.06 -2.48 23.25
N VAL A 102 -5.12 -1.65 23.23
CA VAL A 102 -5.71 -1.06 22.03
C VAL A 102 -5.57 0.46 22.12
N ALA A 103 -4.48 0.97 21.57
CA ALA A 103 -4.22 2.39 21.55
C ALA A 103 -5.02 3.09 20.44
N MET A 104 -5.64 4.21 20.80
CA MET A 104 -6.29 5.09 19.83
C MET A 104 -5.24 5.75 18.91
N PRO A 105 -5.56 5.99 17.63
CA PRO A 105 -4.65 6.68 16.73
C PRO A 105 -4.40 8.12 17.17
N THR A 106 -3.13 8.50 17.27
CA THR A 106 -2.75 9.92 17.30
C THR A 106 -2.80 10.47 15.88
N ALA A 107 -3.71 11.40 15.62
CA ALA A 107 -3.90 11.97 14.29
C ALA A 107 -2.75 12.93 13.92
N LYS A 108 -2.21 12.81 12.70
CA LYS A 108 -1.18 13.74 12.17
C LYS A 108 -1.68 15.17 12.06
N HIS A 109 -2.95 15.29 11.66
CA HIS A 109 -3.63 16.54 11.42
C HIS A 109 -5.08 16.44 11.89
N THR A 110 -5.70 17.59 12.19
CA THR A 110 -7.14 17.65 12.39
C THR A 110 -7.84 17.20 11.10
N PRO A 111 -8.68 16.17 11.16
CA PRO A 111 -9.41 15.66 10.00
C PRO A 111 -10.25 16.76 9.36
N LYS A 112 -10.13 16.95 8.05
CA LYS A 112 -10.85 18.02 7.32
C LYS A 112 -12.24 17.60 6.83
N GLY A 113 -12.56 16.30 6.87
CA GLY A 113 -13.82 15.77 6.39
C GLY A 113 -14.35 14.63 7.26
N THR A 114 -15.64 14.35 7.12
CA THR A 114 -16.33 13.24 7.79
C THR A 114 -15.81 11.88 7.34
N PHE A 115 -15.36 11.78 6.07
CA PHE A 115 -14.90 10.54 5.42
C PHE A 115 -13.43 10.59 4.97
N ASP A 116 -12.55 11.18 5.79
CA ASP A 116 -11.10 11.08 5.52
C ASP A 116 -10.62 9.62 5.57
N GLY A 117 -9.37 9.37 5.18
CA GLY A 117 -8.72 8.06 5.24
C GLY A 117 -8.81 7.40 6.62
N PRO A 118 -8.63 6.07 6.70
CA PRO A 118 -8.80 5.34 7.94
C PRO A 118 -7.84 5.84 9.02
N TYR A 119 -8.35 5.93 10.24
CA TYR A 119 -7.58 6.13 11.46
C TYR A 119 -7.53 4.79 12.18
N PRO A 120 -6.54 3.92 11.92
CA PRO A 120 -6.43 2.63 12.58
C PRO A 120 -6.06 2.77 14.05
N MET A 121 -6.70 2.01 14.93
CA MET A 121 -6.18 1.75 16.27
C MET A 121 -4.98 0.80 16.18
N VAL A 122 -4.08 0.91 17.15
CA VAL A 122 -2.89 0.07 17.24
C VAL A 122 -3.12 -0.97 18.33
N LEU A 123 -3.15 -2.24 17.94
CA LEU A 123 -3.28 -3.37 18.84
C LEU A 123 -1.90 -3.97 19.10
N THR A 124 -1.50 -4.03 20.37
CA THR A 124 -0.23 -4.59 20.83
C THR A 124 -0.45 -5.69 21.87
N GLY A 125 0.62 -6.41 22.24
CA GLY A 125 0.57 -7.43 23.29
C GLY A 125 -0.20 -8.70 22.93
N CYS A 126 -0.53 -8.91 21.65
CA CYS A 126 -1.19 -10.13 21.20
C CYS A 126 -0.26 -11.34 21.28
N SER A 127 -0.78 -12.46 21.79
CA SER A 127 -0.16 -13.78 21.56
C SER A 127 -0.18 -14.13 20.06
N GLU A 128 0.74 -14.99 19.64
CA GLU A 128 0.83 -15.39 18.23
C GLU A 128 -0.46 -16.06 17.72
N ASP A 129 -1.07 -16.91 18.55
CA ASP A 129 -2.31 -17.59 18.20
C ASP A 129 -3.50 -16.63 18.10
N LEU A 130 -3.59 -15.65 19.01
CA LEU A 130 -4.60 -14.60 18.91
C LEU A 130 -4.38 -13.79 17.62
N ALA A 131 -3.15 -13.37 17.33
CA ALA A 131 -2.86 -12.60 16.13
C ALA A 131 -3.23 -13.36 14.85
N LYS A 132 -2.89 -14.65 14.77
CA LYS A 132 -3.29 -15.54 13.66
C LYS A 132 -4.81 -15.61 13.53
N PHE A 133 -5.53 -15.83 14.63
CA PHE A 133 -6.99 -15.87 14.65
C PHE A 133 -7.61 -14.55 14.18
N LEU A 134 -7.16 -13.42 14.72
CA LEU A 134 -7.67 -12.10 14.36
C LEU A 134 -7.46 -11.78 12.88
N VAL A 135 -6.29 -12.11 12.33
CA VAL A 135 -5.96 -11.86 10.92
C VAL A 135 -6.71 -12.81 9.98
N TRP A 136 -6.89 -14.07 10.38
CA TRP A 136 -7.67 -15.06 9.64
C TRP A 136 -9.15 -14.68 9.57
N ASN A 137 -9.77 -14.38 10.70
CA ASN A 137 -11.18 -13.98 10.77
C ASN A 137 -11.41 -12.60 10.13
N ARG A 138 -10.46 -11.69 10.35
CA ARG A 138 -10.31 -10.36 9.78
C ARG A 138 -11.41 -9.36 10.11
N THR A 139 -12.69 -9.69 9.94
CA THR A 139 -13.83 -8.80 10.18
C THR A 139 -14.60 -9.26 11.42
N PHE A 140 -14.86 -8.32 12.32
CA PHE A 140 -15.58 -8.55 13.56
C PHE A 140 -16.71 -7.53 13.69
N ALA A 141 -17.93 -8.00 13.85
CA ALA A 141 -19.06 -7.19 14.28
C ALA A 141 -19.42 -7.63 15.70
N ILE A 142 -19.10 -6.81 16.70
CA ILE A 142 -19.19 -7.17 18.12
C ILE A 142 -20.41 -6.55 18.82
N ASN A 143 -20.95 -5.47 18.25
CA ASN A 143 -22.23 -4.86 18.61
C ASN A 143 -22.76 -3.99 17.45
N ASP A 144 -23.86 -3.29 17.67
CA ASP A 144 -24.53 -2.42 16.68
C ASP A 144 -23.71 -1.18 16.29
N LYS A 145 -22.71 -0.79 17.09
CA LYS A 145 -21.89 0.41 16.90
C LYS A 145 -20.49 0.12 16.37
N VAL A 146 -19.95 -1.05 16.70
CA VAL A 146 -18.55 -1.40 16.47
C VAL A 146 -18.46 -2.65 15.61
N THR A 147 -18.14 -2.40 14.35
CA THR A 147 -17.63 -3.40 13.41
C THR A 147 -16.22 -2.97 13.02
N PHE A 148 -15.26 -3.88 12.96
CA PHE A 148 -13.88 -3.55 12.63
C PHE A 148 -13.18 -4.64 11.83
N ASN A 149 -12.10 -4.24 11.18
CA ASN A 149 -11.20 -5.10 10.43
C ASN A 149 -9.83 -5.13 11.10
N VAL A 150 -9.16 -6.29 11.07
CA VAL A 150 -7.80 -6.45 11.56
C VAL A 150 -6.84 -6.66 10.40
N PHE A 151 -5.76 -5.89 10.40
CA PHE A 151 -4.70 -5.96 9.42
C PHE A 151 -3.39 -6.27 10.13
N MET A 152 -2.77 -7.38 9.75
CA MET A 152 -1.35 -7.53 10.04
C MET A 152 -0.61 -6.57 9.13
N ASN A 153 0.37 -5.87 9.70
CA ASN A 153 1.37 -5.25 8.87
C ASN A 153 2.22 -6.35 8.25
N SER A 154 1.73 -6.92 7.15
CA SER A 154 2.64 -7.34 6.12
C SER A 154 3.20 -6.04 5.56
N HIS A 155 4.20 -5.47 6.23
CA HIS A 155 5.31 -5.01 5.43
C HIS A 155 5.59 -6.24 4.61
N SER A 156 5.24 -6.16 3.34
CA SER A 156 6.18 -6.66 2.39
C SER A 156 7.50 -6.01 2.83
N THR A 157 8.25 -6.68 3.71
CA THR A 157 9.58 -7.07 3.30
C THR A 157 9.43 -7.28 1.82
N ALA A 158 10.25 -6.66 1.00
CA ALA A 158 10.59 -7.31 -0.22
C ALA A 158 11.13 -8.70 0.20
N THR A 159 10.22 -9.62 0.56
CA THR A 159 10.27 -11.02 0.30
C THR A 159 10.30 -10.97 -1.20
N LEU A 160 11.51 -10.70 -1.71
CA LEU A 160 12.05 -11.37 -2.85
C LEU A 160 11.49 -12.77 -2.65
N TYR A 161 10.41 -13.10 -3.35
CA TYR A 161 9.89 -14.44 -3.39
C TYR A 161 11.05 -15.17 -4.03
N LEU A 162 11.92 -15.68 -3.17
CA LEU A 162 13.14 -16.33 -3.54
C LEU A 162 12.66 -17.62 -4.14
N LEU A 163 12.48 -17.55 -5.45
CA LEU A 163 12.64 -18.60 -6.43
C LEU A 163 12.21 -19.94 -5.84
N GLY A 164 11.06 -20.43 -6.28
CA GLY A 164 10.75 -21.85 -6.09
C GLY A 164 12.01 -22.68 -6.41
N ALA A 165 12.27 -23.70 -5.60
CA ALA A 165 13.52 -24.47 -5.62
C ALA A 165 13.92 -24.99 -7.02
N ALA A 166 12.99 -24.97 -7.98
CA ALA A 166 13.18 -25.27 -9.39
C ALA A 166 14.20 -24.38 -10.13
N VAL A 167 14.40 -23.12 -9.74
CA VAL A 167 15.18 -22.16 -10.54
C VAL A 167 16.61 -21.98 -10.04
N VAL A 168 16.79 -21.90 -8.71
CA VAL A 168 18.11 -21.81 -8.08
C VAL A 168 18.20 -22.91 -7.03
N PRO A 169 19.06 -23.93 -7.25
CA PRO A 169 19.22 -25.02 -6.31
C PRO A 169 19.83 -24.50 -4.99
N GLY A 170 19.53 -25.20 -3.89
CA GLY A 170 20.10 -24.94 -2.57
C GLY A 170 19.08 -24.54 -1.50
N SER A 171 19.59 -24.22 -0.31
CA SER A 171 18.81 -23.70 0.80
C SER A 171 18.25 -22.30 0.52
N GLY A 172 17.25 -21.88 1.29
CA GLY A 172 16.72 -20.51 1.19
C GLY A 172 17.82 -19.44 1.31
N LYS A 173 18.80 -19.64 2.21
CA LYS A 173 19.95 -18.73 2.38
C LYS A 173 20.83 -18.65 1.13
N GLN A 174 21.13 -19.79 0.49
CA GLN A 174 21.91 -19.82 -0.75
C GLN A 174 21.17 -19.11 -1.89
N ARG A 175 19.85 -19.29 -1.99
CA ARG A 175 19.02 -18.55 -2.96
C ARG A 175 19.05 -17.04 -2.72
N VAL A 176 19.03 -16.57 -1.47
CA VAL A 176 19.15 -15.14 -1.14
C VAL A 176 20.46 -14.60 -1.68
N VAL A 177 21.57 -15.27 -1.33
CA VAL A 177 22.91 -14.87 -1.74
C VAL A 177 22.98 -14.78 -3.26
N GLU A 178 22.53 -15.80 -3.98
CA GLU A 178 22.56 -15.82 -5.43
C GLU A 178 21.69 -14.72 -6.06
N ALA A 179 20.48 -14.51 -5.55
CA ALA A 179 19.62 -13.43 -6.04
C ALA A 179 20.24 -12.05 -5.80
N THR A 180 20.87 -11.82 -4.64
CA THR A 180 21.53 -10.54 -4.33
C THR A 180 22.78 -10.28 -5.16
N LYS A 181 23.50 -11.32 -5.64
CA LYS A 181 24.62 -11.14 -6.58
C LYS A 181 24.19 -10.52 -7.91
N SER A 182 22.92 -10.68 -8.28
CA SER A 182 22.37 -10.10 -9.51
C SER A 182 22.10 -8.59 -9.38
N PHE A 183 22.20 -8.03 -8.18
CA PHE A 183 21.88 -6.64 -7.94
C PHE A 183 22.94 -5.73 -8.56
N CYS A 184 22.48 -4.73 -9.30
CA CYS A 184 23.29 -3.74 -9.97
C CYS A 184 22.74 -2.35 -9.61
N LEU A 185 23.56 -1.55 -8.92
CA LEU A 185 23.26 -0.16 -8.66
C LEU A 185 23.72 0.68 -9.85
N THR A 186 22.79 1.31 -10.54
CA THR A 186 23.07 2.17 -11.70
C THR A 186 22.96 3.63 -11.29
N TYR A 187 24.00 4.40 -11.55
CA TYR A 187 23.96 5.86 -11.43
C TYR A 187 23.29 6.45 -12.68
N ILE A 188 22.25 7.24 -12.48
CA ILE A 188 21.49 7.89 -13.55
C ILE A 188 21.58 9.39 -13.32
N GLU A 189 22.20 10.08 -14.27
CA GLU A 189 22.20 11.53 -14.29
C GLU A 189 20.82 12.04 -14.70
N THR A 190 20.21 12.83 -13.83
CA THR A 190 18.92 13.48 -14.08
C THR A 190 18.95 14.89 -13.53
N ASP A 191 18.07 15.75 -14.03
CA ASP A 191 17.81 17.08 -13.50
C ASP A 191 16.41 17.12 -12.88
N ASP A 192 16.21 18.01 -11.91
CA ASP A 192 14.91 18.20 -11.27
C ASP A 192 13.97 19.10 -12.10
N HIS A 193 12.81 19.43 -11.54
CA HIS A 193 11.82 20.29 -12.21
C HIS A 193 12.26 21.75 -12.39
N ARG A 194 13.38 22.15 -11.78
CA ARG A 194 14.01 23.48 -11.88
C ARG A 194 15.20 23.47 -12.83
N GLY A 195 15.60 22.30 -13.32
CA GLY A 195 16.78 22.13 -14.15
C GLY A 195 18.08 22.00 -13.34
N ASP A 196 17.99 21.85 -12.02
CA ASP A 196 19.15 21.62 -11.17
C ASP A 196 19.55 20.14 -11.22
N ARG A 197 20.85 19.85 -11.24
CA ARG A 197 21.37 18.47 -11.28
C ARG A 197 20.91 17.69 -10.05
N ALA A 198 20.19 16.61 -10.28
CA ALA A 198 19.58 15.77 -9.25
C ALA A 198 19.73 14.29 -9.63
N PRO A 199 20.92 13.68 -9.49
CA PRO A 199 21.14 12.32 -9.92
C PRO A 199 20.40 11.30 -9.05
N VAL A 200 20.06 10.15 -9.64
CA VAL A 200 19.38 9.05 -8.97
C VAL A 200 20.21 7.78 -9.06
N TYR A 201 20.19 6.96 -8.01
CA TYR A 201 20.77 5.62 -8.04
C TYR A 201 19.65 4.57 -8.10
N GLN A 202 19.58 3.84 -9.21
CA GLN A 202 18.58 2.80 -9.39
C GLN A 202 19.17 1.43 -9.06
N LEU A 203 18.63 0.74 -8.05
CA LEU A 203 18.98 -0.64 -7.76
C LEU A 203 18.15 -1.56 -8.66
N THR A 204 18.79 -2.20 -9.63
CA THR A 204 18.16 -3.23 -10.46
C THR A 204 18.68 -4.61 -10.08
N ALA A 205 17.95 -5.65 -10.41
CA ALA A 205 18.43 -7.03 -10.34
C ALA A 205 18.46 -7.60 -11.76
N LYS A 206 19.52 -8.31 -12.12
CA LYS A 206 19.50 -9.13 -13.34
C LYS A 206 18.58 -10.33 -13.12
N PRO A 207 17.82 -10.76 -14.13
CA PRO A 207 17.07 -11.99 -14.01
C PRO A 207 18.00 -13.17 -13.74
N ILE A 208 17.67 -13.94 -12.71
CA ILE A 208 18.38 -15.15 -12.28
C ILE A 208 17.85 -16.42 -12.99
N SER A 209 16.93 -16.25 -13.94
CA SER A 209 16.36 -17.28 -14.80
C SER A 209 16.10 -16.70 -16.19
N SER A 210 16.03 -17.54 -17.21
CA SER A 210 15.49 -17.18 -18.52
C SER A 210 13.96 -17.27 -18.60
N ASP A 211 13.32 -17.92 -17.62
CA ASP A 211 11.86 -18.03 -17.54
C ASP A 211 11.25 -16.69 -17.07
N PRO A 212 10.48 -15.98 -17.91
CA PRO A 212 9.89 -14.69 -17.55
C PRO A 212 8.84 -14.77 -16.44
N ASP A 213 8.21 -15.93 -16.23
CA ASP A 213 7.17 -16.10 -15.20
C ASP A 213 7.74 -16.13 -13.77
N VAL A 214 9.06 -16.28 -13.63
CA VAL A 214 9.77 -16.26 -12.35
C VAL A 214 10.48 -14.94 -12.06
N HIS A 215 10.36 -13.93 -12.92
CA HIS A 215 10.95 -12.60 -12.71
C HIS A 215 9.99 -11.72 -11.89
N LEU A 216 10.31 -11.49 -10.61
CA LEU A 216 9.50 -10.64 -9.73
C LEU A 216 10.18 -9.29 -9.41
N GLY A 217 9.60 -8.21 -9.93
CA GLY A 217 9.59 -6.86 -9.35
C GLY A 217 10.87 -6.01 -9.44
N TYR A 218 10.68 -4.69 -9.58
CA TYR A 218 11.75 -3.67 -9.55
C TYR A 218 11.58 -2.75 -8.35
N HIS A 219 12.70 -2.24 -7.81
CA HIS A 219 12.70 -1.22 -6.75
C HIS A 219 13.59 -0.04 -7.15
N ALA A 220 13.08 1.18 -7.02
CA ALA A 220 13.89 2.38 -7.14
C ALA A 220 14.27 2.85 -5.72
N ILE A 221 15.54 3.13 -5.48
CA ILE A 221 16.02 3.76 -4.26
C ILE A 221 16.23 5.24 -4.59
N ILE A 222 15.58 6.14 -3.85
CA ILE A 222 15.78 7.58 -4.03
C ILE A 222 16.62 8.08 -2.85
N ILE A 223 17.81 8.58 -3.12
CA ILE A 223 18.68 9.16 -2.08
C ILE A 223 18.01 10.43 -1.52
N ASN A 224 18.11 10.63 -0.20
CA ASN A 224 17.44 11.70 0.57
C ASN A 224 15.91 11.55 0.76
N LYS A 225 15.33 10.38 0.45
CA LYS A 225 14.01 9.98 0.94
C LYS A 225 14.15 8.84 1.95
N ARG A 226 13.48 8.97 3.11
CA ARG A 226 13.48 7.96 4.19
C ARG A 226 12.72 6.67 3.84
N TRP A 227 11.97 6.64 2.73
CA TRP A 227 11.08 5.53 2.35
C TRP A 227 11.32 5.04 0.94
N VAL A 228 11.19 3.72 0.74
CA VAL A 228 11.22 3.04 -0.56
C VAL A 228 9.79 2.91 -1.06
N ASP A 229 9.44 3.63 -2.14
CA ASP A 229 8.09 3.59 -2.73
C ASP A 229 7.99 2.50 -3.81
N TRP A 230 7.04 1.57 -3.63
CA TRP A 230 6.57 0.70 -4.70
C TRP A 230 5.79 1.52 -5.72
N SER A 231 6.42 1.82 -6.86
CA SER A 231 5.74 2.46 -7.99
C SER A 231 5.45 1.41 -9.05
N TRP A 232 4.19 1.11 -9.31
CA TRP A 232 3.80 0.41 -10.54
C TRP A 232 3.65 1.43 -11.68
N CYS A 233 4.28 1.14 -12.82
CA CYS A 233 4.02 1.61 -14.19
C CYS A 233 3.84 3.12 -14.52
N LEU A 234 3.99 4.06 -13.58
CA LEU A 234 3.79 5.50 -13.87
C LEU A 234 4.96 6.43 -13.48
N SER A 235 6.03 5.92 -12.87
CA SER A 235 7.24 6.73 -12.64
C SER A 235 8.06 6.89 -13.92
N LYS A 236 8.62 8.09 -14.13
CA LYS A 236 9.64 8.40 -15.17
C LYS A 236 10.88 7.50 -15.08
N MET A 237 11.04 6.72 -14.00
CA MET A 237 12.19 5.86 -13.73
C MET A 237 11.95 4.37 -13.97
N HIS A 238 10.89 3.99 -14.70
CA HIS A 238 10.68 2.57 -15.03
C HIS A 238 11.28 2.21 -16.37
N PRO A 239 12.14 1.17 -16.45
CA PRO A 239 12.51 0.57 -17.71
C PRO A 239 11.34 -0.25 -18.25
N ALA A 240 10.47 0.38 -19.03
CA ALA A 240 9.65 -0.30 -20.03
C ALA A 240 10.49 -0.53 -21.29
N HIS A 241 10.08 -1.44 -22.17
CA HIS A 241 10.73 -1.70 -23.47
C HIS A 241 10.94 -0.42 -24.33
N ASN A 242 10.20 0.66 -24.04
CA ASN A 242 10.32 1.97 -24.68
C ASN A 242 10.65 3.12 -23.69
N CYS A 243 11.35 2.84 -22.58
CA CYS A 243 11.81 3.90 -21.69
C CYS A 243 13.05 4.59 -22.25
N ASN A 244 13.08 5.92 -22.18
CA ASN A 244 14.20 6.75 -22.64
C ASN A 244 15.42 6.71 -21.68
N LEU A 245 15.33 5.98 -20.57
CA LEU A 245 16.46 5.70 -19.70
C LEU A 245 17.32 4.59 -20.29
N PRO A 246 18.64 4.58 -20.03
CA PRO A 246 19.58 3.68 -20.72
C PRO A 246 19.15 2.22 -20.61
N ALA A 247 18.94 1.59 -21.76
CA ALA A 247 18.67 0.16 -21.86
C ALA A 247 19.90 -0.60 -21.32
N ILE A 248 19.72 -1.34 -20.23
CA ILE A 248 20.77 -2.20 -19.69
C ILE A 248 20.85 -3.44 -20.59
N ASN A 249 22.04 -3.70 -21.15
CA ASN A 249 22.26 -4.81 -22.07
C ASN A 249 21.93 -6.16 -21.39
N GLY A 250 21.10 -6.99 -22.05
CA GLY A 250 20.66 -8.29 -21.53
C GLY A 250 19.45 -8.26 -20.60
N TRP A 251 18.78 -7.12 -20.46
CA TRP A 251 17.63 -6.97 -19.57
C TRP A 251 16.30 -7.24 -20.29
N LEU A 252 15.55 -8.24 -19.81
CA LEU A 252 14.26 -8.66 -20.35
C LEU A 252 13.15 -8.04 -19.50
N GLY A 253 12.87 -6.75 -19.70
CA GLY A 253 11.74 -6.09 -19.01
C GLY A 253 10.42 -6.81 -19.24
N LEU A 254 9.44 -6.60 -18.35
CA LEU A 254 8.08 -7.08 -18.57
C LEU A 254 7.60 -6.64 -19.96
N LYS A 255 7.28 -7.61 -20.82
CA LYS A 255 6.60 -7.35 -22.09
C LYS A 255 5.21 -6.83 -21.73
N PRO A 256 4.85 -5.57 -22.03
CA PRO A 256 3.54 -5.10 -21.67
C PRO A 256 2.51 -5.82 -22.53
N ASP A 257 1.64 -6.64 -21.94
CA ASP A 257 0.48 -7.25 -22.61
C ASP A 257 -0.44 -6.19 -23.27
N ASN A 258 -0.23 -4.92 -22.94
CA ASN A 258 -1.02 -3.78 -23.40
C ASN A 258 -0.19 -2.70 -24.12
N ALA A 259 0.99 -3.02 -24.66
CA ALA A 259 1.85 -2.04 -25.34
C ALA A 259 1.10 -1.27 -26.44
N ALA A 260 0.28 -1.97 -27.24
CA ALA A 260 -0.57 -1.37 -28.27
C ALA A 260 -1.62 -0.40 -27.71
N ARG A 261 -2.27 -0.76 -26.59
CA ARG A 261 -3.25 0.11 -25.90
C ARG A 261 -2.59 1.37 -25.33
N HIS A 262 -1.38 1.25 -24.79
CA HIS A 262 -0.63 2.41 -24.30
C HIS A 262 -0.24 3.34 -25.44
N ALA A 263 0.31 2.80 -26.53
CA ALA A 263 0.66 3.58 -27.72
C ALA A 263 -0.57 4.32 -28.28
N ALA A 264 -1.72 3.66 -28.38
CA ALA A 264 -2.98 4.28 -28.79
C ALA A 264 -3.42 5.41 -27.85
N ARG A 265 -3.24 5.27 -26.53
CA ARG A 265 -3.57 6.32 -25.56
C ARG A 265 -2.68 7.55 -25.72
N ILE A 266 -1.37 7.35 -25.92
CA ILE A 266 -0.42 8.45 -26.14
C ILE A 266 -0.72 9.18 -27.45
N ALA A 267 -1.00 8.46 -28.54
CA ALA A 267 -1.41 9.08 -29.81
C ALA A 267 -2.65 9.95 -29.63
N LYS A 268 -3.68 9.44 -28.95
CA LYS A 268 -4.91 10.19 -28.67
C LYS A 268 -4.71 11.42 -27.78
N MET A 269 -3.74 11.40 -26.86
CA MET A 269 -3.40 12.58 -26.06
C MET A 269 -2.73 13.66 -26.91
N LYS A 270 -1.82 13.29 -27.81
CA LYS A 270 -1.16 14.23 -28.74
C LYS A 270 -2.16 14.88 -29.71
N GLU A 271 -3.07 14.11 -30.28
CA GLU A 271 -4.16 14.63 -31.14
C GLU A 271 -5.03 15.66 -30.40
N LYS A 272 -5.29 15.43 -29.10
CA LYS A 272 -6.07 16.36 -28.27
C LYS A 272 -5.31 17.65 -27.95
N GLU A 273 -4.00 17.58 -27.76
CA GLU A 273 -3.15 18.77 -27.55
C GLU A 273 -3.04 19.61 -28.82
N GLU A 274 -2.87 18.96 -29.99
CA GLU A 274 -2.81 19.64 -31.30
C GLU A 274 -4.14 20.29 -31.70
N SER A 275 -5.27 19.66 -31.37
CA SER A 275 -6.59 20.25 -31.62
C SER A 275 -6.88 21.43 -30.70
N ASN A 276 -6.46 21.37 -29.44
CA ASN A 276 -6.60 22.48 -28.50
C ASN A 276 -5.70 23.69 -28.82
N SER A 277 -4.52 23.47 -29.40
CA SER A 277 -3.60 24.56 -29.76
C SER A 277 -4.11 25.37 -30.96
N LYS A 278 -4.81 24.75 -31.91
CA LYS A 278 -5.41 25.43 -33.07
C LYS A 278 -6.66 26.26 -32.72
N GLY A 279 -7.32 25.99 -31.58
CA GLY A 279 -8.56 26.67 -31.18
C GLY A 279 -8.41 28.02 -30.45
N LYS A 280 -7.21 28.38 -29.97
CA LYS A 280 -7.01 29.60 -29.15
C LYS A 280 -6.66 30.87 -29.95
N GLY A 281 -6.57 30.79 -31.27
CA GLY A 281 -6.23 31.92 -32.15
C GLY A 281 -7.42 32.79 -32.57
N LYS A 282 -8.25 33.28 -31.65
CA LYS A 282 -9.16 34.43 -31.91
C LYS A 282 -9.68 35.03 -30.62
N ALA A 283 -8.78 35.59 -29.83
CA ALA A 283 -9.17 36.56 -28.81
C ALA A 283 -9.74 37.78 -29.54
N LYS A 284 -11.07 37.88 -29.61
CA LYS A 284 -11.78 39.11 -30.01
C LYS A 284 -11.26 40.23 -29.12
N GLY A 285 -10.69 41.26 -29.75
CA GLY A 285 -10.22 42.47 -29.07
C GLY A 285 -11.27 42.97 -28.10
N ARG A 286 -10.91 42.98 -26.82
CA ARG A 286 -11.73 43.58 -25.78
C ARG A 286 -11.64 45.10 -26.01
N PRO A 287 -12.76 45.80 -26.29
CA PRO A 287 -12.72 47.24 -26.48
C PRO A 287 -12.16 47.89 -25.22
N ALA A 288 -11.24 48.83 -25.41
CA ALA A 288 -10.59 49.59 -24.35
C ALA A 288 -11.67 50.26 -23.47
N ALA A 289 -11.71 49.87 -22.20
CA ALA A 289 -12.53 50.55 -21.22
C ALA A 289 -11.99 51.98 -21.05
N GLY A 290 -12.87 52.94 -21.28
CA GLY A 290 -12.59 54.37 -21.27
C GLY A 290 -11.95 54.86 -19.98
N GLY A 291 -11.16 55.91 -20.13
CA GLY A 291 -10.42 56.57 -19.07
C GLY A 291 -11.31 57.10 -17.96
N ILE A 292 -10.77 57.04 -16.75
CA ILE A 292 -11.27 57.73 -15.57
C ILE A 292 -10.76 59.18 -15.67
N PRO A 293 -11.63 60.21 -15.67
CA PRO A 293 -11.18 61.59 -15.60
C PRO A 293 -10.71 61.93 -14.17
N PRO A 294 -9.68 62.77 -14.01
CA PRO A 294 -9.24 63.25 -12.71
C PRO A 294 -10.09 64.45 -12.30
N GLY A 295 -10.68 64.41 -11.10
CA GLY A 295 -11.25 65.60 -10.47
C GLY A 295 -12.28 65.31 -9.37
N LEU A 296 -11.80 65.24 -8.12
CA LEU A 296 -12.22 66.04 -6.95
C LEU A 296 -11.63 65.44 -5.66
#